data_AF-A0A7H4MZQ7-F1
#
_entry.id   AF-A0A7H4MZQ7-F1
#
_cell.length_a   1.000
_cell.length_b   1.000
_cell.length_c   1.000
_cell.angle_alpha   90.00
_cell.angle_beta   90.00
_cell.angle_gamma   90.00
#
_symmetry.space_group_name_H-M   'P 1'
#
loop_
_entity.id
_entity.type
_entity.pdbx_description
1 polymer ?
#
loop_
_entity_poly.entity_id
_entity_poly.type
_entity_poly.pdbx_seq_one_letter_code
_entity_poly.pdbx_strand_id
1 'polypeptide(L)' 'MEKLSYASESSTSPWTTYLRQIDRVAPYLGDLAYWIETLRHPKRAR' A
#
# COMPACT_ATOMS: atom_id res chain seq x y z
N MET A 1 -10.74 2.29 6.63
CA MET A 1 -9.60 2.25 5.69
C MET A 1 -10.18 1.73 4.39
N GLU A 2 -10.47 2.65 3.46
CA GLU A 2 -11.21 2.31 2.23
C GLU A 2 -10.31 1.49 1.31
N LYS A 3 -10.76 0.28 0.98
CA LYS A 3 -10.03 -0.68 0.15
C LYS A 3 -10.26 -0.33 -1.32
N LEU A 4 -9.22 -0.40 -2.16
CA LEU A 4 -9.37 -0.15 -3.60
C LEU A 4 -10.31 -1.21 -4.21
N SER A 5 -11.52 -0.79 -4.57
CA SER A 5 -12.58 -1.67 -5.09
C SER A 5 -12.22 -2.36 -6.42
N TYR A 6 -11.23 -1.83 -7.13
CA TYR A 6 -10.74 -2.33 -8.42
C TYR A 6 -9.50 -3.24 -8.30
N ALA A 7 -8.89 -3.35 -7.11
CA ALA A 7 -7.74 -4.21 -6.91
C ALA A 7 -8.18 -5.64 -6.53
N SER A 8 -7.62 -6.65 -7.19
CA SER A 8 -7.90 -8.06 -6.85
C SER A 8 -7.49 -8.36 -5.41
N GLU A 9 -8.43 -8.90 -4.64
CA GLU A 9 -8.25 -9.29 -3.23
C GLU A 9 -7.48 -10.61 -3.06
N SER A 10 -7.06 -11.24 -4.16
CA SER A 10 -6.25 -12.45 -4.08
C SER A 10 -5.00 -12.20 -3.22
N SER A 11 -4.70 -13.15 -2.33
CA SER A 11 -3.50 -13.13 -1.51
C SER A 11 -2.20 -13.17 -2.34
N THR A 12 -2.30 -13.56 -3.61
CA THR A 12 -1.23 -13.58 -4.62
C THR A 12 -1.26 -12.40 -5.58
N SER A 13 -2.21 -11.47 -5.42
CA SER A 13 -2.29 -10.26 -6.25
C SER A 13 -1.01 -9.43 -6.11
N PRO A 14 -0.45 -8.90 -7.21
CA PRO A 14 0.70 -7.99 -7.16
C PRO A 14 0.48 -6.79 -6.22
N TRP A 15 -0.77 -6.31 -6.14
CA TRP A 15 -1.16 -5.23 -5.23
C TRP A 15 -1.03 -5.63 -3.75
N THR A 16 -1.51 -6.81 -3.38
CA THR A 16 -1.38 -7.35 -2.02
C THR A 16 0.08 -7.55 -1.63
N THR A 17 0.92 -8.02 -2.58
CA THR A 17 2.37 -8.15 -2.36
C THR A 17 3.04 -6.79 -2.13
N TYR A 18 2.67 -5.77 -2.91
CA TYR A 18 3.17 -4.41 -2.73
C TYR A 18 2.81 -3.83 -1.37
N LEU A 19 1.55 -3.97 -0.92
CA LEU A 19 1.13 -3.51 0.40
C LEU A 19 1.93 -4.18 1.53
N ARG A 20 2.20 -5.49 1.42
CA ARG A 20 3.07 -6.20 2.38
C ARG A 20 4.50 -5.67 2.40
N GLN A 21 5.01 -5.14 1.29
CA GLN A 21 6.32 -4.50 1.26
C GLN A 21 6.31 -3.16 2.00
N ILE A 22 5.25 -2.35 1.81
CA ILE A 22 5.06 -1.09 2.55
C ILE A 22 5.03 -1.36 4.06
N ASP A 23 4.27 -2.36 4.51
CA ASP A 23 4.16 -2.70 5.93
C ASP A 23 5.51 -3.07 6.56
N ARG A 24 6.39 -3.74 5.79
CA ARG A 24 7.75 -4.08 6.23
C ARG A 24 8.68 -2.87 6.31
N VAL A 25 8.47 -1.88 5.45
CA VAL A 25 9.29 -0.66 5.42
C VAL A 25 8.83 0.35 6.48
N ALA A 26 7.58 0.28 6.93
CA ALA A 26 6.97 1.21 7.88
C ALA A 26 7.84 1.53 9.12
N PRO A 27 8.47 0.56 9.82
CA PRO A 27 9.26 0.84 11.01
C PRO A 27 10.54 1.65 10.74
N TYR A 28 11.00 1.69 9.49
CA TYR A 28 12.27 2.32 9.10
C TYR A 28 12.09 3.74 8.55
N LEU A 29 10.86 4.25 8.44
CA LEU A 29 10.57 5.55 7.84
C LEU A 29 10.73 6.75 8.78
N GLY A 30 10.79 6.55 10.10
CA GLY A 30 10.89 7.64 11.08
C GLY A 30 9.80 8.69 10.87
N ASP A 31 10.20 9.95 10.69
CA ASP A 31 9.28 11.08 10.46
C ASP A 31 8.44 10.92 9.16
N LEU A 32 8.94 10.17 8.19
CA LEU A 32 8.23 9.90 6.93
C LEU A 32 7.08 8.89 7.09
N ALA A 33 7.03 8.17 8.21
CA ALA A 33 5.97 7.20 8.49
C ALA A 33 4.57 7.86 8.51
N TYR A 34 4.51 9.16 8.81
CA TYR A 34 3.28 9.95 8.72
C TYR A 34 2.62 9.89 7.32
N TRP A 35 3.43 9.80 6.26
CA TRP A 35 2.96 9.79 4.87
C TRP A 35 2.77 8.39 4.27
N ILE A 36 2.83 7.33 5.09
CA ILE A 36 2.81 5.96 4.58
C ILE A 36 1.52 5.62 3.81
N GLU A 37 0.39 6.24 4.18
CA GLU A 37 -0.88 6.07 3.50
C GLU A 37 -0.88 6.62 2.06
N THR A 38 -0.01 7.57 1.75
CA THR A 38 0.17 8.05 0.38
C THR A 38 0.70 6.96 -0.53
N LEU A 39 1.53 6.04 -0.01
CA LEU A 39 2.03 4.90 -0.77
C LEU A 39 0.94 3.84 -1.03
N ARG A 40 -0.09 3.77 -0.18
CA ARG A 40 -1.22 2.83 -0.35
C ARG A 40 -2.28 3.32 -1.34
N HIS A 41 -2.20 4.58 -1.80
CA HIS A 41 -3.20 5.18 -2.69
C HIS A 41 -2.54 5.64 -4.01
N PRO A 42 -2.73 4.90 -5.12
CA PRO A 42 -2.14 5.28 -6.39
C PRO A 42 -2.73 6.60 -6.89
N LYS A 43 -1.87 7.53 -7.31
CA LYS A 43 -2.26 8.85 -7.83
C LYS A 43 -3.18 8.77 -9.06
N ARG A 44 -2.96 7.76 -9.91
CA ARG A 44 -3.76 7.45 -11.11
C ARG A 44 -3.73 5.94 -11.34
N ALA A 45 -4.87 5.35 -11.63
CA ALA A 45 -5.02 3.99 -12.13
C ALA A 45 -5.75 4.06 -13.48
N ARG A 46 -5.35 3.23 -14.44
CA ARG A 46 -6.01 3.07 -15.74
C ARG A 46 -6.72 1.73 -15.79
#